data_AF-A0A5B9FAJ8-F1
#
_entry.id   AF-A0A5B9FAJ8-F1
#
_cell.length_a   1.000
_cell.length_b   1.000
_cell.length_c   1.000
_cell.angle_alpha   90.00
_cell.angle_beta   90.00
_cell.angle_gamma   90.00
#
_symmetry.space_group_name_H-M   'P 1'
#
loop_
_entity.id
_entity.type
_entity.pdbx_description
1 polymer ?
#
loop_
_entity_poly.entity_id
_entity_poly.type
_entity_poly.pdbx_seq_one_letter_code
_entity_poly.pdbx_strand_id
1 'polypeptide(L)' 'MPVEDRADELLAIINMIGYAIGVASDIGVQDGVSDLQTARMKLVLELRQISFGDLSLDELSRLARAPAGHC' A
#
# COMPACT_ATOMS: atom_id res chain seq x y z
N MET A 1 19.26 7.18 3.04
CA MET A 1 18.23 7.47 2.04
C MET A 1 17.48 8.71 2.49
N PRO A 2 17.31 9.72 1.64
CA PRO A 2 16.42 10.85 1.89
C PRO A 2 15.04 10.40 2.35
N VAL A 3 14.38 11.20 3.20
CA VAL A 3 13.03 10.91 3.73
C VAL A 3 12.00 10.81 2.62
N GLU A 4 12.12 11.65 1.59
CA GLU A 4 11.27 11.66 0.40
C GLU A 4 11.40 10.37 -0.40
N ASP A 5 12.64 9.96 -0.74
CA ASP A 5 12.93 8.68 -1.40
C ASP A 5 12.31 7.48 -0.67
N ARG A 6 12.32 7.50 0.68
CA ARG A 6 11.74 6.43 1.48
C ARG A 6 10.21 6.42 1.45
N ALA A 7 9.58 7.59 1.42
CA ALA A 7 8.13 7.70 1.30
C ALA A 7 7.65 7.22 -0.07
N ASP A 8 8.37 7.56 -1.14
CA ASP A 8 8.10 7.12 -2.50
C ASP A 8 8.23 5.59 -2.65
N GLU A 9 9.27 4.99 -2.06
CA GLU A 9 9.42 3.53 -2.00
C GLU A 9 8.21 2.86 -1.32
N LEU A 10 7.77 3.40 -0.18
CA LEU A 10 6.64 2.84 0.55
C LEU A 10 5.35 2.95 -0.26
N LEU A 11 5.09 4.09 -0.89
CA LEU A 11 3.94 4.29 -1.78
C LEU A 11 3.94 3.28 -2.93
N ALA A 12 5.08 3.08 -3.59
CA ALA A 12 5.22 2.11 -4.68
C ALA A 12 4.88 0.68 -4.21
N ILE A 13 5.43 0.25 -3.07
CA ILE A 13 5.17 -1.09 -2.53
C ILE A 13 3.70 -1.25 -2.10
N ILE A 14 3.13 -0.24 -1.46
CA ILE A 14 1.71 -0.23 -1.05
C ILE A 14 0.80 -0.43 -2.27
N ASN A 15 1.08 0.24 -3.39
CA ASN A 15 0.35 0.09 -4.64
C ASN A 15 0.50 -1.32 -5.23
N MET A 16 1.73 -1.86 -5.30
CA MET A 16 1.98 -3.21 -5.79
C MET A 16 1.25 -4.28 -4.96
N ILE A 17 1.24 -4.15 -3.64
CA ILE A 17 0.49 -5.07 -2.77
C ILE A 17 -1.02 -4.92 -2.99
N GLY A 18 -1.52 -3.68 -3.20
CA GLY A 18 -2.91 -3.44 -3.59
C GLY A 18 -3.31 -4.19 -4.86
N TYR A 19 -2.46 -4.15 -5.88
CA TYR A 19 -2.65 -4.92 -7.11
C TYR A 19 -2.64 -6.44 -6.84
N ALA A 20 -1.66 -6.93 -6.07
CA ALA A 20 -1.54 -8.34 -5.73
C ALA A 20 -2.77 -8.87 -4.96
N ILE A 21 -3.36 -8.07 -4.07
CA ILE A 21 -4.61 -8.39 -3.37
C ILE A 21 -5.75 -8.63 -4.37
N GLY A 22 -5.88 -7.77 -5.38
CA GLY A 22 -6.90 -7.91 -6.43
C GLY A 22 -6.74 -9.23 -7.18
N VAL A 23 -5.53 -9.49 -7.70
CA VAL A 23 -5.22 -10.73 -8.42
C VAL A 23 -5.47 -11.96 -7.53
N ALA A 24 -4.99 -11.95 -6.28
CA ALA A 24 -5.16 -13.07 -5.35
C ALA A 24 -6.64 -13.34 -5.02
N SER A 25 -7.45 -12.28 -4.92
CA SER A 25 -8.89 -12.39 -4.73
C SER A 25 -9.57 -13.04 -5.94
N ASP A 26 -9.21 -12.61 -7.15
CA ASP A 26 -9.77 -13.12 -8.41
C ASP A 26 -9.47 -14.62 -8.62
N ILE A 27 -8.30 -15.10 -8.19
CA ILE A 27 -7.92 -16.52 -8.28
C ILE A 27 -8.34 -17.36 -7.06
N GLY A 28 -9.05 -16.77 -6.09
CA GLY A 28 -9.61 -17.50 -4.94
C GLY A 28 -8.62 -17.84 -3.83
N VAL A 29 -7.46 -17.18 -3.75
CA VAL A 29 -6.43 -17.44 -2.72
C VAL A 29 -6.67 -16.56 -1.48
N GLN A 30 -7.72 -16.89 -0.72
CA GLN A 30 -8.19 -16.06 0.40
C GLN A 30 -7.17 -15.86 1.53
N ASP A 31 -6.41 -16.90 1.88
CA ASP A 31 -5.36 -16.79 2.90
C ASP A 31 -4.27 -15.79 2.48
N GLY A 32 -3.86 -15.86 1.20
CA GLY A 32 -2.89 -14.92 0.63
C GLY A 32 -3.41 -13.48 0.59
N VAL A 33 -4.72 -13.27 0.38
CA VAL A 33 -5.34 -11.94 0.46
C VAL A 33 -5.18 -11.35 1.86
N SER A 34 -5.43 -12.13 2.91
CA SER A 34 -5.32 -11.68 4.30
C SER A 34 -3.88 -11.27 4.66
N ASP A 35 -2.90 -12.07 4.24
CA ASP A 35 -1.48 -11.78 4.48
C ASP A 35 -1.04 -10.50 3.76
N LEU A 36 -1.45 -10.32 2.51
CA LEU A 36 -1.16 -9.12 1.73
C LEU A 36 -1.83 -7.87 2.32
N GLN A 37 -3.08 -7.97 2.79
CA GLN A 37 -3.76 -6.87 3.48
C GLN A 37 -3.02 -6.47 4.76
N THR A 38 -2.55 -7.45 5.53
CA THR A 38 -1.76 -7.22 6.75
C THR A 38 -0.43 -6.53 6.44
N ALA A 39 0.28 -6.98 5.40
CA ALA A 39 1.52 -6.35 4.96
C ALA A 39 1.29 -4.90 4.51
N ARG A 40 0.25 -4.66 3.70
CA ARG A 40 -0.13 -3.32 3.23
C ARG A 40 -0.43 -2.37 4.39
N MET A 41 -1.16 -2.83 5.40
CA MET A 41 -1.48 -2.02 6.58
C MET A 41 -0.23 -1.58 7.34
N LYS A 42 0.74 -2.48 7.53
CA LYS A 42 2.01 -2.15 8.21
C LYS A 42 2.81 -1.07 7.45
N LEU A 43 2.84 -1.14 6.13
CA LEU A 43 3.52 -0.14 5.31
C LEU A 43 2.83 1.22 5.32
N VAL A 44 1.49 1.24 5.34
CA VAL A 44 0.71 2.49 5.50
C VAL A 44 1.02 3.15 6.84
N LEU A 45 1.14 2.36 7.91
CA LEU A 45 1.53 2.89 9.23
C LEU A 45 2.95 3.47 9.21
N GLU A 46 3.90 2.80 8.57
CA GLU A 46 5.27 3.30 8.39
C GLU A 46 5.30 4.62 7.60
N LEU A 47 4.57 4.68 6.48
CA LEU A 47 4.47 5.88 5.65
C LEU A 47 3.88 7.08 6.42
N ARG A 48 2.90 6.81 7.29
CA ARG A 48 2.31 7.82 8.18
C ARG A 48 3.32 8.35 9.19
N GLN A 49 4.20 7.50 9.73
CA GLN A 49 5.24 7.92 10.67
C GLN A 49 6.30 8.80 10.00
N ILE A 50 6.62 8.53 8.73
CA ILE A 50 7.65 9.25 7.98
C ILE A 50 7.15 10.63 7.50
N SER A 51 5.88 10.74 7.12
CA SER A 51 5.39 11.92 6.39
C SER A 51 5.15 13.17 7.24
N PHE A 52 5.25 13.13 8.59
CA PHE A 52 5.03 14.28 9.51
C PHE A 52 3.81 15.18 9.18
N GLY A 53 2.84 14.66 8.45
CA GLY A 53 1.71 15.40 7.89
C GLY A 53 0.42 14.65 8.17
N ASP A 54 -0.63 15.41 8.44
CA ASP A 54 -2.00 15.00 8.76
C ASP A 54 -2.71 14.26 7.60
N LEU A 55 -2.00 13.45 6.82
CA LEU A 55 -2.63 12.56 5.87
C LEU A 55 -3.45 11.54 6.65
N SER A 56 -4.76 11.70 6.51
CA SER A 56 -5.72 10.77 7.06
C SER A 56 -5.51 9.39 6.44
N LEU A 57 -5.91 8.34 7.17
CA LEU A 57 -5.93 6.97 6.66
C LEU A 57 -6.72 6.85 5.33
N ASP A 58 -7.70 7.74 5.10
CA ASP A 58 -8.47 7.79 3.85
C ASP A 58 -7.65 8.33 2.68
N GLU A 59 -6.85 9.39 2.89
CA GLU A 59 -5.96 9.94 1.86
C GLU A 59 -4.83 8.98 1.50
N LEU A 60 -4.23 8.33 2.51
CA LEU A 60 -3.25 7.26 2.29
C LEU A 60 -3.87 6.09 1.51
N SER A 61 -5.12 5.73 1.83
CA SER A 61 -5.85 4.69 1.11
C SER A 61 -6.18 5.07 -0.33
N ARG A 62 -6.38 6.37 -0.64
CA ARG A 62 -6.60 6.86 -2.01
C ARG A 62 -5.32 6.92 -2.83
N LEU A 63 -4.20 7.34 -2.24
CA LEU A 63 -2.88 7.27 -2.87
C LEU A 63 -2.49 5.83 -3.21
N ALA A 64 -2.87 4.89 -2.32
CA ALA A 64 -2.67 3.47 -2.46
C ALA A 64 -3.61 2.75 -3.47
N ARG A 65 -4.50 3.50 -4.14
CA ARG A 65 -5.53 2.98 -5.05
C ARG A 65 -5.23 3.32 -6.51
N ALA A 66 -3.95 3.42 -6.90
CA ALA A 66 -3.61 3.40 -8.31
C ALA A 66 -4.29 2.17 -8.95
N PRO A 67 -5.14 2.36 -9.98
CA PRO A 67 -5.93 1.28 -10.53
C PRO A 67 -5.03 0.19 -11.09
N ALA A 68 -5.51 -1.06 -11.00
CA ALA A 68 -4.79 -2.21 -11.51
C ALA A 68 -4.31 -1.97 -12.96
N GLY A 69 -3.01 -2.16 -13.19
CA GLY A 69 -2.38 -2.04 -14.50
C GLY A 69 -1.75 -0.69 -14.83
N HIS A 70 -1.68 0.28 -13.90
CA HIS A 70 -0.85 1.48 -14.06
C HIS A 70 0.08 1.60 -12.84
N CYS A 71 1.30 1.08 -12.98
CA CYS A 71 2.43 1.43 -12.12
C CYS A 71 3.01 2.76 -12.56
#